data_AF-A0A3D1E0A3-F1
#
_entry.id   AF-A0A3D1E0A3-F1
#
_cell.length_a   1.000
_cell.length_b   1.000
_cell.length_c   1.000
_cell.angle_alpha   90.00
_cell.angle_beta   90.00
_cell.angle_gamma   90.00
#
_symmetry.space_group_name_H-M   'P 1'
#
loop_
_entity.id
_entity.type
_entity.pdbx_description
1 polymer ?
#
loop_
_entity_poly.entity_id
_entity_poly.type
_entity_poly.pdbx_seq_one_letter_code
_entity_poly.pdbx_strand_id
1 'polypeptide(L)'
;RIRDVQPLAEKPHDLWKVSCAPSDAPRLVESLDSAMGVRFMADWAGGLLWFGASRSRDLGNRLRAVVAELDSGFAMLVRDVAVTRDEIAPFQPLPAPLFELHKRVKASFDPRGVLNYGRMHSGI
;
A
#
# COMPACT_ATOMS: atom_id res chain seq x y z
N ARG A 1 3.39 13.65 8.56
CA ARG A 1 4.64 13.88 7.78
C ARG A 1 5.36 12.54 7.65
N ILE A 2 5.79 12.15 6.45
CA ILE A 2 6.66 10.98 6.23
C ILE A 2 7.99 11.53 5.76
N ARG A 3 9.07 11.28 6.50
CA ARG A 3 10.37 11.93 6.30
C ARG A 3 10.99 11.56 4.95
N ASP A 4 10.99 10.27 4.63
CA ASP A 4 11.76 9.74 3.51
C ASP A 4 11.18 10.08 2.14
N VAL A 5 9.94 10.62 2.10
CA VAL A 5 9.19 10.87 0.86
C VAL A 5 8.68 12.30 0.78
N GLN A 6 9.42 13.23 1.40
CA GLN A 6 9.01 14.62 1.55
C GLN A 6 8.54 15.30 0.24
N PRO A 7 9.20 15.12 -0.93
CA PRO A 7 8.74 15.71 -2.20
C PRO A 7 7.33 15.28 -2.62
N LEU A 8 6.91 14.07 -2.25
CA LEU A 8 5.55 13.56 -2.45
C LEU A 8 4.61 13.99 -1.30
N ALA A 9 5.13 13.98 -0.07
CA ALA A 9 4.36 14.18 1.15
C ALA A 9 3.96 15.64 1.43
N GLU A 10 4.60 16.62 0.81
CA GLU A 10 4.23 18.04 0.96
C GLU A 10 2.88 18.39 0.33
N LYS A 11 2.40 17.54 -0.59
CA LYS A 11 1.07 17.68 -1.19
C LYS A 11 0.00 16.91 -0.39
N PRO A 12 -1.27 17.34 -0.45
CA PRO A 12 -2.39 16.63 0.15
C PRO A 12 -2.79 15.41 -0.71
N HIS A 13 -1.83 14.56 -1.04
CA HIS A 13 -2.09 13.28 -1.69
C HIS A 13 -2.05 12.17 -0.64
N ASP A 14 -2.88 11.17 -0.83
CA ASP A 14 -2.64 9.90 -0.18
C ASP A 14 -1.34 9.29 -0.69
N LEU A 15 -0.67 8.54 0.19
CA LEU A 15 0.61 7.95 -0.13
C LEU A 15 0.51 6.44 -0.11
N TRP A 16 0.82 5.86 -1.26
CA TRP A 16 0.95 4.43 -1.45
C TRP A 16 2.41 4.05 -1.47
N LYS A 17 2.74 2.95 -0.81
CA LYS A 17 4.06 2.32 -0.81
C LYS A 17 3.94 0.98 -1.51
N VAL A 18 4.80 0.75 -2.50
CA VAL A 18 4.90 -0.52 -3.21
C VAL A 18 6.30 -1.05 -3.07
N SER A 19 6.43 -2.31 -2.66
CA SER A 19 7.70 -3.03 -2.78
C SER A 19 7.54 -4.12 -3.82
N CYS A 20 8.57 -4.30 -4.65
CA CYS A 20 8.64 -5.28 -5.74
C CYS A 20 10.11 -5.61 -6.01
N ALA A 21 10.39 -6.55 -6.91
CA ALA A 21 11.74 -6.66 -7.44
C ALA A 21 12.10 -5.36 -8.20
N PRO A 22 13.36 -4.87 -8.13
CA PRO A 22 13.77 -3.68 -8.87
C PRO A 22 13.49 -3.75 -10.38
N SER A 23 13.57 -4.94 -10.98
CA SER A 23 13.27 -5.19 -12.39
C SER A 23 11.81 -4.97 -12.76
N ASP A 24 10.89 -5.06 -11.79
CA ASP A 24 9.45 -4.90 -12.02
C ASP A 24 8.99 -3.45 -11.88
N ALA A 25 9.84 -2.55 -11.38
CA ALA A 25 9.50 -1.16 -11.16
C ALA A 25 9.04 -0.42 -12.44
N PRO A 26 9.69 -0.59 -13.61
CA PRO A 26 9.23 0.03 -14.85
C PRO A 26 7.81 -0.41 -15.22
N ARG A 27 7.51 -1.70 -15.12
CA ARG A 27 6.17 -2.26 -15.41
C ARG A 27 5.10 -1.64 -14.53
N LEU A 28 5.39 -1.42 -13.25
CA LEU A 28 4.48 -0.73 -12.33
C LEU A 28 4.20 0.71 -12.77
N VAL A 29 5.25 1.48 -13.07
CA VAL A 29 5.12 2.90 -13.47
C VAL A 29 4.39 3.03 -14.81
N GLU A 30 4.75 2.22 -15.81
CA GLU A 30 4.17 2.24 -17.16
C GLU A 30 2.70 1.80 -17.17
N SER A 31 2.27 1.01 -16.19
CA SER A 31 0.88 0.61 -16.06
C SER A 31 -0.06 1.77 -15.66
N LEU A 32 0.47 2.90 -15.19
CA LEU A 32 -0.35 3.98 -14.65
C LEU A 32 -0.78 4.94 -15.75
N ASP A 33 -2.09 5.19 -15.84
CA ASP A 33 -2.65 6.19 -16.74
C ASP A 33 -2.20 7.61 -16.35
N SER A 34 -1.64 8.32 -17.33
CA SER A 34 -1.26 9.73 -17.23
C SER A 34 -2.40 10.64 -16.72
N ALA A 35 -3.65 10.31 -17.04
CA ALA A 35 -4.84 11.06 -16.62
C ALA A 35 -5.09 10.99 -15.10
N MET A 36 -4.50 10.02 -14.39
CA MET A 36 -4.59 9.94 -12.92
C MET A 36 -3.75 11.00 -12.20
N GLY A 37 -2.85 11.70 -12.91
CA GLY A 37 -2.00 12.74 -12.32
C GLY A 37 -1.05 12.20 -11.25
N VAL A 38 -0.61 10.95 -11.39
CA VAL A 38 0.24 10.26 -10.41
C VAL A 38 1.61 10.93 -10.36
N ARG A 39 2.11 11.12 -9.15
CA ARG A 39 3.51 11.40 -8.86
C ARG A 39 4.10 10.20 -8.17
N PHE A 40 5.35 9.90 -8.45
CA PHE A 40 6.04 8.82 -7.76
C PHE A 40 7.49 9.17 -7.46
N MET A 41 8.06 8.41 -6.54
CA MET A 41 9.47 8.44 -6.19
C MET A 41 9.95 7.01 -6.04
N ALA A 42 11.10 6.69 -6.62
CA ALA A 42 11.74 5.39 -6.48
C ALA A 42 12.87 5.46 -5.45
N ASP A 43 12.99 4.40 -4.68
CA ASP A 43 14.03 4.14 -3.68
C ASP A 43 14.53 2.70 -3.86
N TRP A 44 15.64 2.34 -3.22
CA TRP A 44 16.27 1.00 -3.27
C TRP A 44 16.45 0.50 -4.72
N ALA A 45 16.89 1.39 -5.60
CA ALA A 45 17.05 1.13 -7.04
C ALA A 45 15.78 0.61 -7.75
N GLY A 46 14.59 0.91 -7.23
CA GLY A 46 13.30 0.44 -7.75
C GLY A 46 12.66 -0.68 -6.92
N GLY A 47 13.36 -1.22 -5.91
CA GLY A 47 12.77 -2.21 -4.99
C GLY A 47 11.70 -1.61 -4.06
N LEU A 48 11.65 -0.28 -3.98
CA LEU A 48 10.66 0.48 -3.24
C LEU A 48 10.17 1.67 -4.07
N LEU A 49 8.87 1.76 -4.28
CA LEU A 49 8.21 2.85 -4.99
C LEU A 49 7.18 3.51 -4.06
N TRP A 50 7.13 4.83 -4.12
CA TRP A 50 6.15 5.64 -3.44
C TRP A 50 5.31 6.36 -4.47
N PHE A 51 3.98 6.31 -4.33
CA PHE A 51 3.03 6.92 -5.24
C PHE A 51 2.09 7.86 -4.51
N GLY A 52 1.67 8.93 -5.18
CA GLY A 52 0.65 9.84 -4.71
C GLY A 52 -0.18 10.39 -5.87
N ALA A 53 -1.49 10.44 -5.68
CA ALA A 53 -2.45 10.96 -6.66
C ALA A 53 -3.69 11.50 -5.96
N SER A 54 -4.48 12.30 -6.66
CA SER A 54 -5.78 12.78 -6.16
C SER A 54 -6.86 11.69 -6.18
N ARG A 55 -6.79 10.73 -7.12
CA ARG A 55 -7.69 9.56 -7.22
C ARG A 55 -7.09 8.33 -6.56
N SER A 56 -6.99 8.38 -5.23
CA SER A 56 -6.20 7.40 -4.46
C SER A 56 -6.76 5.98 -4.47
N ARG A 57 -8.08 5.80 -4.43
CA ARG A 57 -8.72 4.49 -4.55
C ARG A 57 -8.38 3.79 -5.87
N ASP A 58 -8.52 4.51 -6.98
CA ASP A 58 -8.24 3.97 -8.32
C ASP A 58 -6.76 3.61 -8.47
N LEU A 59 -5.87 4.48 -7.97
CA LEU A 59 -4.43 4.21 -7.91
C LEU A 59 -4.16 2.93 -7.10
N GLY A 60 -4.70 2.81 -5.89
CA GLY A 60 -4.50 1.63 -5.04
C GLY A 60 -4.97 0.32 -5.70
N ASN A 61 -6.15 0.35 -6.33
CA ASN A 61 -6.66 -0.81 -7.08
C ASN A 61 -5.74 -1.18 -8.25
N ARG A 62 -5.28 -0.18 -9.03
CA ARG A 62 -4.37 -0.43 -10.15
C ARG A 62 -3.02 -0.99 -9.69
N LEU A 63 -2.42 -0.42 -8.65
CA LEU A 63 -1.17 -0.91 -8.08
C LEU A 63 -1.31 -2.37 -7.62
N ARG A 64 -2.41 -2.71 -6.94
CA ARG A 64 -2.66 -4.09 -6.50
C ARG A 64 -2.89 -5.06 -7.64
N ALA A 65 -3.60 -4.64 -8.69
CA ALA A 65 -3.80 -5.47 -9.88
C ALA A 65 -2.45 -5.82 -10.52
N VAL A 66 -1.57 -4.83 -10.68
CA VAL A 66 -0.24 -5.05 -11.28
C VAL A 66 0.65 -5.89 -10.38
N VAL A 67 0.68 -5.62 -9.06
CA VAL A 67 1.43 -6.43 -8.09
C VAL A 67 0.97 -7.90 -8.11
N ALA A 68 -0.32 -8.18 -8.34
CA ALA A 68 -0.83 -9.54 -8.45
C ALA A 68 -0.33 -10.31 -9.69
N GLU A 69 0.20 -9.60 -10.71
CA GLU A 69 0.82 -10.17 -11.90
C GLU A 69 2.34 -10.32 -11.80
N LEU A 70 2.93 -9.94 -10.66
CA LEU A 70 4.37 -10.09 -10.37
C LEU A 70 4.62 -11.32 -9.52
N ASP A 71 5.86 -11.83 -9.55
CA ASP A 71 6.29 -12.95 -8.71
C ASP A 71 6.30 -12.60 -7.21
N SER A 72 6.52 -11.33 -6.89
CA SER A 72 6.50 -10.82 -5.52
C SER A 72 6.18 -9.34 -5.45
N GLY A 73 5.59 -8.94 -4.33
CA GLY A 73 5.40 -7.53 -4.00
C GLY A 73 4.21 -7.28 -3.10
N PHE A 74 4.06 -6.03 -2.67
CA PHE A 74 2.89 -5.58 -1.94
C PHE A 74 2.64 -4.10 -2.16
N ALA A 75 1.37 -3.69 -2.13
CA ALA A 75 0.95 -2.30 -2.20
C ALA A 75 0.13 -1.91 -0.96
N MET A 76 0.60 -0.91 -0.21
CA MET A 76 -0.03 -0.44 1.01
C MET A 76 -0.27 1.07 1.02
N LEU A 77 -1.42 1.49 1.54
CA LEU A 77 -1.73 2.88 1.86
C LEU A 77 -1.05 3.24 3.18
N VAL A 78 -0.06 4.13 3.13
CA VAL A 78 0.72 4.55 4.31
C VAL A 78 0.18 5.84 4.90
N ARG A 79 -0.38 6.72 4.06
CA ARG A 79 -1.04 7.95 4.50
C ARG A 79 -2.36 8.11 3.76
N ASP A 80 -3.41 8.26 4.54
CA ASP A 80 -4.72 8.72 4.09
C ASP A 80 -4.92 10.15 4.59
N VAL A 81 -5.12 11.10 3.68
CA VAL A 81 -5.47 12.49 3.98
C VAL A 81 -6.96 12.76 3.82
N ALA A 82 -7.73 11.78 3.32
CA ALA A 82 -9.16 11.92 3.06
C ALA A 82 -9.92 10.68 3.59
N VAL A 83 -10.66 9.99 2.71
CA VAL A 83 -11.56 8.87 3.04
C VAL A 83 -11.14 7.57 2.38
N THR A 84 -9.94 7.51 1.80
CA THR A 84 -9.53 6.37 0.96
C THR A 84 -9.51 5.07 1.74
N ARG A 85 -9.10 5.08 3.01
CA ARG A 85 -9.07 3.87 3.83
C ARG A 85 -10.47 3.27 4.06
N ASP A 86 -11.52 4.07 3.92
CA ASP A 86 -12.91 3.65 4.06
C ASP A 86 -13.42 3.02 2.74
N GLU A 87 -12.77 3.33 1.61
CA GLU A 87 -13.10 2.81 0.28
C GLU A 87 -12.24 1.62 -0.16
N ILE A 88 -11.00 1.55 0.32
CA ILE A 88 -10.04 0.48 0.03
C ILE A 88 -9.21 0.17 1.27
N ALA A 89 -9.11 -1.12 1.63
CA ALA A 89 -8.34 -1.55 2.79
C ALA A 89 -6.88 -1.08 2.68
N PRO A 90 -6.25 -0.56 3.74
CA PRO A 90 -4.92 0.05 3.64
C PRO A 90 -3.79 -0.95 3.38
N PHE A 91 -3.90 -2.18 3.89
CA PHE A 91 -2.89 -3.21 3.70
C PHE A 91 -3.13 -4.05 2.44
N GLN A 92 -2.05 -4.55 1.83
CA GLN A 92 -2.11 -5.54 0.76
C GLN A 92 -2.93 -6.76 1.22
N PRO A 93 -3.94 -7.22 0.45
CA PRO A 93 -4.68 -8.43 0.80
C PRO A 93 -3.76 -9.62 1.04
N LEU A 94 -4.01 -10.36 2.12
CA LEU A 94 -3.26 -11.57 2.43
C LEU A 94 -3.96 -12.80 1.83
N PRO A 95 -3.20 -13.77 1.28
CA PRO A 95 -3.72 -15.10 1.02
C PRO A 95 -4.33 -15.71 2.28
N ALA A 96 -5.40 -16.49 2.13
CA ALA A 96 -6.16 -17.04 3.25
C ALA A 96 -5.29 -17.76 4.31
N PRO A 97 -4.29 -18.60 3.94
CA PRO A 97 -3.44 -19.25 4.95
C PRO A 97 -2.63 -18.26 5.79
N LEU A 98 -2.11 -17.18 5.18
CA LEU A 98 -1.35 -16.15 5.88
C LEU A 98 -2.24 -15.29 6.76
N PHE A 99 -3.46 -14.99 6.31
CA PHE A 99 -4.44 -14.27 7.10
C PHE A 99 -4.85 -15.03 8.37
N GLU A 100 -5.09 -16.34 8.26
CA GLU A 100 -5.40 -17.19 9.41
C GLU A 100 -4.21 -17.35 10.36
N LEU A 101 -2.98 -17.41 9.85
CA LEU A 101 -1.80 -17.35 10.71
C LEU A 101 -1.73 -16.02 11.46
N HIS A 102 -1.98 -14.90 10.79
CA HIS A 102 -1.95 -13.57 11.37
C HIS A 102 -2.96 -13.43 12.52
N LYS A 103 -4.20 -13.94 12.36
CA LYS A 103 -5.19 -14.01 13.45
C LYS A 103 -4.69 -14.77 14.68
N ARG A 104 -4.09 -15.96 14.47
CA ARG A 104 -3.56 -16.77 15.59
C ARG A 104 -2.43 -16.07 16.33
N VAL A 105 -1.52 -15.42 15.58
CA VAL A 105 -0.44 -14.61 16.17
C VAL A 105 -1.05 -13.46 16.98
N LYS A 106 -1.99 -12.70 16.40
CA LYS A 106 -2.68 -11.61 17.08
C LYS A 106 -3.34 -12.07 18.39
N ALA A 107 -4.09 -13.17 18.37
CA ALA A 107 -4.77 -13.69 19.55
C ALA A 107 -3.79 -14.16 20.65
N SER A 108 -2.62 -14.67 20.27
CA SER A 108 -1.60 -15.13 21.23
C SER A 108 -0.91 -13.96 21.94
N PHE A 109 -0.64 -12.86 21.23
CA PHE A 109 0.06 -11.69 21.78
C PHE A 109 -0.89 -10.65 22.40
N ASP A 110 -2.13 -10.57 21.93
CA ASP A 110 -3.14 -9.63 22.43
C ASP A 110 -4.53 -10.29 22.55
N PRO A 111 -4.70 -11.20 23.52
CA PRO A 111 -5.96 -11.91 23.73
C PRO A 111 -7.13 -10.99 24.12
N ARG A 112 -6.84 -9.75 24.55
CA ARG A 112 -7.85 -8.75 24.92
C ARG A 112 -8.17 -7.76 23.79
N GLY A 113 -7.48 -7.84 22.66
CA GLY A 113 -7.72 -6.98 21.48
C GLY A 113 -7.43 -5.48 21.71
N VAL A 114 -6.57 -5.12 22.66
CA VAL A 114 -6.27 -3.72 23.00
C VAL A 114 -5.29 -3.07 22.02
N LEU A 115 -4.32 -3.83 21.51
CA LEU A 115 -3.26 -3.33 20.65
C LEU A 115 -3.75 -3.17 19.21
N ASN A 116 -3.63 -1.97 18.64
CA ASN A 116 -3.97 -1.70 17.23
C ASN A 116 -5.41 -2.09 16.82
N TYR A 117 -6.37 -1.98 17.73
CA TYR A 117 -7.78 -2.25 17.46
C TYR A 117 -8.27 -1.48 16.22
N GLY A 118 -8.81 -2.19 15.22
CA GLY A 118 -9.30 -1.60 13.98
C GLY A 118 -8.22 -0.99 13.07
N ARG A 119 -6.94 -1.26 13.34
CA ARG A 119 -5.79 -0.72 12.58
C ARG A 119 -4.96 -1.81 11.89
N MET A 120 -5.43 -3.05 11.90
CA MET A 120 -4.81 -4.20 11.23
C MET A 120 -5.65 -4.60 10.00
N HIS A 121 -5.38 -5.76 9.39
CA HIS A 121 -6.30 -6.28 8.36
C HIS A 121 -7.70 -6.45 8.97
N SER A 122 -8.75 -6.13 8.22
CA SER A 122 -10.12 -6.29 8.69
C SER A 122 -10.37 -7.71 9.18
N GLY A 123 -10.88 -7.86 10.40
CA GLY A 123 -11.08 -9.16 11.05
C GLY A 123 -9.89 -9.68 11.87
N ILE A 124 -8.86 -8.86 12.08
CA ILE A 124 -7.73 -9.05 13.02
C ILE A 124 -7.75 -7.93 14.06
#